data_AF-A0A1F3C7X2-F1
#
_entry.id   AF-A0A1F3C7X2-F1
#
_cell.length_a   1.000
_cell.length_b   1.000
_cell.length_c   1.000
_cell.angle_alpha   90.00
_cell.angle_beta   90.00
_cell.angle_gamma   90.00
#
_symmetry.space_group_name_H-M   'P 1'
#
loop_
_entity.id
_entity.type
_entity.pdbx_description
1 polymer ?
#
loop_
_entity_poly.entity_id
_entity_poly.type
_entity_poly.pdbx_seq_one_letter_code
_entity_poly.pdbx_strand_id
1 'polypeptide(L)'
;MGERRTRVVDRLVIHGEPISFRELCQRVVPEETRYLILDLDRTVHLGRNMGELLGWELCAHQGYGLDRLREVEAWRAPGRFFLDWRRPASMLRYLAITARTWALPGLFYLFCGKLPAHLEFTRRMSFRVFGPEPVAAVQQVPQTVLMHQLSMVPTSTLRMLAQRVWRRHGGDQVVEREDLEWLRSRCPQLRIVIASASPQPSLEVAAEALGVDDIVYSTVEEHAGYLSSPYHLGRLFQLGEPRRMSGPGQVRFNSGRAKVETLLARYPDLADRGVVSVGISDTGYGEDHCWAEHFTRVVDVNSSTPFPPIVPASSPVREIHSAAVLTRSERARRESGEATYLDPRRPPLTRSDHVFTETELVERLARVADEAEALAGRFEERTHDLADSRRLILDEVKEVKSRIETIVATFNEASEQGRRTAVARLRRELRETRALGRRLARRERPLSEIACALSRLLATSRAELARAARRSDVRSLPSPAERDAP
;
A
#
# COMPACT_ATOMS: atom_id res chain seq x y z
N MET A 1 -33.74 17.39 10.99
CA MET A 1 -32.34 16.96 11.20
C MET A 1 -31.81 16.58 9.83
N GLY A 2 -30.70 17.18 9.37
CA GLY A 2 -30.08 16.78 8.11
C GLY A 2 -29.53 15.35 8.18
N GLU A 3 -29.45 14.68 7.04
CA GLU A 3 -28.81 13.36 6.93
C GLU A 3 -27.34 13.45 7.35
N ARG A 4 -26.89 12.55 8.24
CA ARG A 4 -25.49 12.53 8.71
C ARG A 4 -24.55 12.10 7.58
N ARG A 5 -23.38 12.71 7.49
CA ARG A 5 -22.33 12.39 6.49
C ARG A 5 -21.31 11.38 7.00
N THR A 6 -21.18 11.27 8.31
CA THR A 6 -20.25 10.38 9.00
C THR A 6 -20.96 9.59 10.09
N ARG A 7 -20.36 8.45 10.45
CA ARG A 7 -20.76 7.63 11.60
C ARG A 7 -19.54 6.97 12.23
N VAL A 8 -19.68 6.47 13.45
CA VAL A 8 -18.72 5.52 13.98
C VAL A 8 -19.04 4.10 13.47
N VAL A 9 -18.03 3.24 13.43
CA VAL A 9 -18.24 1.82 13.15
C VAL A 9 -18.95 1.12 14.29
N ASP A 10 -19.66 0.05 13.96
CA ASP A 10 -20.51 -0.70 14.89
C ASP A 10 -19.65 -1.41 15.96
N ARG A 11 -18.45 -1.85 15.56
CA ARG A 11 -17.49 -2.53 16.43
C ARG A 11 -16.05 -2.29 16.02
N LEU A 12 -15.18 -2.06 17.00
CA LEU A 12 -13.73 -2.05 16.83
C LEU A 12 -13.07 -3.04 17.78
N VAL A 13 -12.20 -3.89 17.27
CA VAL A 13 -11.46 -4.89 18.06
C VAL A 13 -9.96 -4.68 17.90
N ILE A 14 -9.26 -4.51 19.01
CA ILE A 14 -7.79 -4.51 19.07
C ILE A 14 -7.37 -5.83 19.69
N HIS A 15 -6.77 -6.70 18.89
CA HIS A 15 -6.25 -7.98 19.37
C HIS A 15 -4.95 -7.76 20.13
N GLY A 16 -4.84 -8.39 21.31
CA GLY A 16 -3.71 -8.23 22.22
C GLY A 16 -2.49 -9.03 21.77
N GLU A 17 -2.41 -10.27 22.25
CA GLU A 17 -1.29 -11.14 21.91
C GLU A 17 -1.25 -11.45 20.40
N PRO A 18 -0.05 -11.64 19.82
CA PRO A 18 0.07 -12.08 18.44
C PRO A 18 -0.59 -13.44 18.20
N ILE A 19 -1.47 -13.47 17.20
CA ILE A 19 -2.25 -14.64 16.82
C ILE A 19 -1.78 -15.21 15.48
N SER A 20 -2.15 -16.45 15.18
CA SER A 20 -1.95 -17.01 13.85
C SER A 20 -2.89 -16.37 12.83
N PHE A 21 -2.54 -16.41 11.54
CA PHE A 21 -3.44 -15.90 10.49
C PHE A 21 -4.76 -16.69 10.44
N ARG A 22 -4.69 -18.01 10.66
CA ARG A 22 -5.86 -18.88 10.82
C ARG A 22 -6.76 -18.42 11.96
N GLU A 23 -6.21 -18.18 13.14
CA GLU A 23 -6.96 -17.70 14.31
C GLU A 23 -7.58 -16.32 14.06
N LEU A 24 -6.86 -15.41 13.39
CA LEU A 24 -7.41 -14.13 12.96
C LEU A 24 -8.63 -14.37 12.05
N CYS A 25 -8.47 -15.18 11.00
CA CYS A 25 -9.56 -15.48 10.07
C CYS A 25 -10.77 -16.13 10.78
N GLN A 26 -10.55 -16.98 11.77
CA GLN A 26 -11.64 -17.58 12.55
C GLN A 26 -12.52 -16.54 13.24
N ARG A 27 -11.92 -15.42 13.65
CA ARG A 27 -12.58 -14.33 14.39
C ARG A 27 -13.22 -13.30 13.46
N VAL A 28 -12.65 -13.08 12.27
CA VAL A 28 -13.02 -11.93 11.41
C VAL A 28 -13.69 -12.29 10.08
N VAL A 29 -13.62 -13.56 9.65
CA VAL A 29 -14.20 -14.02 8.38
C VAL A 29 -15.38 -14.95 8.67
N PRO A 30 -16.63 -14.48 8.54
CA PRO A 30 -17.80 -15.36 8.61
C PRO A 30 -17.90 -16.30 7.43
N GLU A 31 -18.70 -17.34 7.59
CA GLU A 31 -18.86 -18.43 6.62
C GLU A 31 -19.55 -17.96 5.33
N GLU A 32 -20.39 -16.93 5.43
CA GLU A 32 -21.06 -16.28 4.30
C GLU A 32 -20.17 -15.28 3.53
N THR A 33 -18.89 -15.15 3.89
CA THR A 33 -17.97 -14.23 3.21
C THR A 33 -17.77 -14.66 1.76
N ARG A 34 -18.06 -13.73 0.84
CA ARG A 34 -17.89 -13.94 -0.61
C ARG A 34 -16.54 -13.45 -1.11
N TYR A 35 -15.99 -12.41 -0.50
CA TYR A 35 -14.71 -11.81 -0.91
C TYR A 35 -13.76 -11.63 0.28
N LEU A 36 -12.54 -12.17 0.14
CA LEU A 36 -11.39 -11.82 0.97
C LEU A 36 -10.37 -11.11 0.09
N ILE A 37 -10.14 -9.82 0.36
CA ILE A 37 -9.16 -9.01 -0.34
C ILE A 37 -7.94 -8.84 0.56
N LEU A 38 -6.79 -9.28 0.08
CA LEU A 38 -5.51 -9.15 0.76
C LEU A 38 -4.67 -8.08 0.05
N ASP A 39 -4.09 -7.14 0.78
CA ASP A 39 -2.92 -6.44 0.25
C ASP A 39 -1.71 -7.38 0.27
N LEU A 40 -0.67 -7.07 -0.53
CA LEU A 40 0.57 -7.84 -0.53
C LEU A 40 1.61 -7.23 0.42
N ASP A 41 1.84 -5.94 0.27
CA ASP A 41 3.03 -5.29 0.80
C ASP A 41 2.88 -5.11 2.31
N ARG A 42 3.81 -5.68 3.08
CA ARG A 42 3.82 -5.72 4.56
C ARG A 42 2.68 -6.51 5.21
N THR A 43 1.67 -6.86 4.42
CA THR A 43 0.50 -7.66 4.81
C THR A 43 0.80 -9.15 4.79
N VAL A 44 1.42 -9.67 3.71
CA VAL A 44 1.74 -11.11 3.56
C VAL A 44 3.10 -11.46 4.17
N HIS A 45 4.01 -10.49 4.22
CA HIS A 45 5.33 -10.61 4.83
C HIS A 45 5.57 -9.46 5.80
N LEU A 46 5.88 -9.77 7.06
CA LEU A 46 6.07 -8.76 8.10
C LEU A 46 7.09 -7.69 7.70
N GLY A 47 6.61 -6.46 7.50
CA GLY A 47 7.44 -5.29 7.21
C GLY A 47 8.19 -5.35 5.87
N ARG A 48 7.78 -6.20 4.92
CA ARG A 48 8.41 -6.32 3.59
C ARG A 48 7.50 -5.82 2.48
N ASN A 49 8.03 -4.91 1.66
CA ASN A 49 7.41 -4.55 0.38
C ASN A 49 8.08 -5.39 -0.72
N MET A 50 7.32 -6.29 -1.34
CA MET A 50 7.87 -7.29 -2.26
C MET A 50 8.26 -6.65 -3.60
N GLY A 51 7.56 -5.61 -4.04
CA GLY A 51 7.94 -4.81 -5.20
C GLY A 51 9.27 -4.06 -4.99
N GLU A 52 9.45 -3.43 -3.83
CA GLU A 52 10.69 -2.75 -3.45
C GLU A 52 11.87 -3.75 -3.42
N LEU A 53 11.69 -4.90 -2.78
CA LEU A 53 12.73 -5.93 -2.71
C LEU A 53 13.09 -6.50 -4.08
N LEU A 54 12.12 -6.65 -4.99
CA LEU A 54 12.40 -7.00 -6.39
C LEU A 54 13.26 -5.91 -7.06
N GLY A 55 12.96 -4.63 -6.82
CA GLY A 55 13.77 -3.50 -7.28
C GLY A 55 15.23 -3.54 -6.81
N TRP A 56 15.45 -3.90 -5.53
CA TRP A 56 16.78 -4.13 -4.97
C TRP A 56 17.49 -5.34 -5.61
N GLU A 57 16.77 -6.44 -5.82
CA GLU A 57 17.31 -7.63 -6.47
C GLU A 57 17.70 -7.36 -7.93
N LEU A 58 16.97 -6.47 -8.63
CA LEU A 58 17.32 -6.02 -9.98
C LEU A 58 18.60 -5.21 -10.02
N CYS A 59 18.81 -4.31 -9.06
CA CYS A 59 20.09 -3.60 -8.91
C CYS A 59 21.23 -4.61 -8.73
N ALA A 60 21.03 -5.62 -7.88
CA ALA A 60 22.03 -6.66 -7.65
C ALA A 60 22.30 -7.47 -8.92
N HIS A 61 21.25 -7.82 -9.69
CA HIS A 61 21.39 -8.51 -10.97
C HIS A 61 22.20 -7.69 -11.99
N GLN A 62 21.91 -6.39 -12.11
CA GLN A 62 22.62 -5.50 -13.04
C GLN A 62 24.06 -5.18 -12.62
N GLY A 63 24.35 -5.23 -11.31
CA GLY A 63 25.68 -4.98 -10.74
C GLY A 63 26.60 -6.21 -10.76
N TYR A 64 26.07 -7.37 -10.35
CA TYR A 64 26.84 -8.60 -10.16
C TYR A 64 26.68 -9.64 -11.28
N GLY A 65 25.59 -9.59 -12.04
CA GLY A 65 25.23 -10.61 -13.02
C GLY A 65 24.48 -11.80 -12.41
N LEU A 66 23.75 -12.54 -13.25
CA LEU A 66 22.89 -13.63 -12.80
C LEU A 66 23.67 -14.81 -12.22
N ASP A 67 24.79 -15.18 -12.84
CA ASP A 67 25.60 -16.33 -12.40
C ASP A 67 26.14 -16.12 -11.00
N ARG A 68 26.67 -14.92 -10.73
CA ARG A 68 27.14 -14.57 -9.40
C ARG A 68 26.00 -14.63 -8.39
N LEU A 69 24.83 -14.07 -8.72
CA LEU A 69 23.68 -14.18 -7.83
C LEU A 69 23.33 -15.64 -7.54
N ARG A 70 23.32 -16.53 -8.55
CA ARG A 70 23.05 -17.97 -8.34
C ARG A 70 24.05 -18.62 -7.40
N GLU A 71 25.34 -18.35 -7.58
CA GLU A 71 26.40 -18.86 -6.69
C GLU A 71 26.12 -18.49 -5.23
N VAL A 72 25.78 -17.23 -4.97
CA VAL A 72 25.70 -16.70 -3.60
C VAL A 72 24.36 -16.95 -2.89
N GLU A 73 23.34 -17.45 -3.60
CA GLU A 73 21.98 -17.47 -3.06
C GLU A 73 21.86 -18.27 -1.77
N ALA A 74 22.60 -19.37 -1.65
CA ALA A 74 22.54 -20.26 -0.49
C ALA A 74 23.00 -19.60 0.83
N TRP A 75 23.84 -18.56 0.77
CA TRP A 75 24.36 -17.87 1.95
C TRP A 75 23.93 -16.40 2.03
N ARG A 76 23.02 -15.95 1.15
CA ARG A 76 22.48 -14.59 1.23
C ARG A 76 21.46 -14.50 2.34
N ALA A 77 21.81 -13.76 3.39
CA ALA A 77 20.88 -13.42 4.45
C ALA A 77 19.69 -12.58 3.90
N PRO A 78 18.50 -12.67 4.50
CA PRO A 78 17.37 -11.81 4.17
C PRO A 78 17.72 -10.34 4.44
N GLY A 79 17.59 -9.49 3.42
CA GLY A 79 17.95 -8.07 3.54
C GLY A 79 17.72 -7.31 2.24
N ARG A 80 17.75 -5.97 2.33
CA ARG A 80 17.62 -5.08 1.16
C ARG A 80 18.93 -4.96 0.37
N PHE A 81 20.06 -4.92 1.07
CA PHE A 81 21.37 -4.72 0.48
C PHE A 81 22.12 -6.02 0.33
N PHE A 82 22.90 -6.12 -0.74
CA PHE A 82 23.87 -7.18 -0.93
C PHE A 82 25.24 -6.57 -1.24
N LEU A 83 26.19 -6.72 -0.30
CA LEU A 83 27.55 -6.20 -0.43
C LEU A 83 28.53 -7.37 -0.52
N ASP A 84 28.99 -7.65 -1.73
CA ASP A 84 29.99 -8.69 -1.99
C ASP A 84 31.40 -8.11 -2.06
N TRP A 85 32.08 -8.07 -0.90
CA TRP A 85 33.45 -7.58 -0.78
C TRP A 85 34.47 -8.38 -1.60
N ARG A 86 34.13 -9.61 -2.04
CA ARG A 86 35.01 -10.43 -2.91
C ARG A 86 35.04 -9.94 -4.35
N ARG A 87 34.10 -9.07 -4.75
CA ARG A 87 34.03 -8.45 -6.10
C ARG A 87 33.85 -6.94 -5.99
N PRO A 88 34.90 -6.19 -5.57
CA PRO A 88 34.79 -4.76 -5.28
C PRO A 88 34.33 -3.94 -6.49
N ALA A 89 34.78 -4.27 -7.71
CA ALA A 89 34.34 -3.58 -8.92
C ALA A 89 32.83 -3.76 -9.20
N SER A 90 32.33 -4.99 -9.10
CA SER A 90 30.89 -5.28 -9.25
C SER A 90 30.06 -4.66 -8.13
N MET A 91 30.60 -4.63 -6.91
CA MET A 91 29.97 -3.96 -5.77
C MET A 91 29.87 -2.45 -5.98
N LEU A 92 30.94 -1.79 -6.46
CA LEU A 92 30.90 -0.36 -6.82
C LEU A 92 29.87 -0.10 -7.92
N ARG A 93 29.80 -0.96 -8.94
CA ARG A 93 28.76 -0.89 -9.98
C ARG A 93 27.35 -1.05 -9.39
N TYR A 94 27.14 -2.04 -8.53
CA TYR A 94 25.87 -2.24 -7.81
C TYR A 94 25.48 -1.00 -7.00
N LEU A 95 26.40 -0.42 -6.23
CA LEU A 95 26.18 0.79 -5.44
C LEU A 95 25.86 2.00 -6.34
N ALA A 96 26.58 2.17 -7.45
CA ALA A 96 26.34 3.26 -8.39
C ALA A 96 24.95 3.15 -9.06
N ILE A 97 24.56 1.96 -9.51
CA ILE A 97 23.23 1.68 -10.08
C ILE A 97 22.16 1.94 -9.02
N THR A 98 22.35 1.39 -7.82
CA THR A 98 21.42 1.55 -6.70
C THR A 98 21.23 3.01 -6.33
N ALA A 99 22.32 3.77 -6.17
CA ALA A 99 22.26 5.18 -5.84
C ALA A 99 21.52 5.97 -6.93
N ARG A 100 21.82 5.71 -8.20
CA ARG A 100 21.13 6.36 -9.32
C ARG A 100 19.64 6.03 -9.37
N THR A 101 19.26 4.81 -9.01
CA THR A 101 17.87 4.33 -9.08
C THR A 101 17.06 4.81 -7.88
N TRP A 102 17.58 4.61 -6.66
CA TRP A 102 16.80 4.70 -5.43
C TRP A 102 17.12 5.90 -4.55
N ALA A 103 18.28 6.56 -4.69
CA ALA A 103 18.62 7.66 -3.79
C ALA A 103 17.64 8.82 -3.92
N LEU A 104 17.37 9.31 -5.14
CA LEU A 104 16.47 10.44 -5.33
C LEU A 104 15.00 10.09 -5.06
N PRO A 105 14.41 8.99 -5.59
CA PRO A 105 13.04 8.61 -5.24
C PRO A 105 12.89 8.29 -3.75
N GLY A 106 13.90 7.68 -3.14
CA GLY A 106 13.92 7.36 -1.71
C GLY A 106 13.95 8.62 -0.84
N LEU A 107 14.79 9.61 -1.18
CA LEU A 107 14.80 10.90 -0.50
C LEU A 107 13.48 11.65 -0.71
N PHE A 108 12.96 11.66 -1.94
CA PHE A 108 11.66 12.25 -2.23
C PHE A 108 10.55 11.62 -1.37
N TYR A 109 10.48 10.28 -1.32
CA TYR A 109 9.51 9.57 -0.47
C TYR A 109 9.73 9.84 1.02
N LEU A 110 10.98 9.95 1.47
CA LEU A 110 11.30 10.32 2.85
C LEU A 110 10.75 11.71 3.20
N PHE A 111 11.07 12.73 2.39
CA PHE A 111 10.70 14.12 2.67
C PHE A 111 9.21 14.42 2.42
N CYS A 112 8.59 13.78 1.43
CA CYS A 112 7.22 14.06 1.01
C CYS A 112 6.18 13.03 1.50
N GLY A 113 6.62 11.84 1.92
CA GLY A 113 5.74 10.76 2.42
C GLY A 113 5.94 10.46 3.90
N LYS A 114 7.16 10.11 4.31
CA LYS A 114 7.45 9.69 5.70
C LYS A 114 7.48 10.83 6.70
N LEU A 115 8.24 11.90 6.44
CA LEU A 115 8.32 13.03 7.38
C LEU A 115 6.95 13.70 7.64
N PRO A 116 6.06 13.87 6.64
CA PRO A 116 4.68 14.33 6.85
C PRO A 116 3.85 13.49 7.83
N ALA A 117 4.17 12.21 7.99
CA ALA A 117 3.49 11.38 8.99
C ALA A 117 3.81 11.84 10.42
N HIS A 118 5.02 12.38 10.65
CA HIS A 118 5.54 12.71 11.97
C HIS A 118 5.61 14.21 12.29
N LEU A 119 5.67 15.08 11.28
CA LEU A 119 5.85 16.52 11.46
C LEU A 119 4.66 17.29 10.85
N GLU A 120 3.98 18.10 11.67
CA GLU A 120 2.77 18.84 11.28
C GLU A 120 3.03 19.84 10.14
N PHE A 121 4.17 20.53 10.18
CA PHE A 121 4.51 21.49 9.13
C PHE A 121 4.66 20.82 7.77
N THR A 122 5.37 19.69 7.70
CA THR A 122 5.56 18.95 6.45
C THR A 122 4.28 18.25 6.00
N ARG A 123 3.39 17.85 6.94
CA ARG A 123 2.03 17.38 6.63
C ARG A 123 1.24 18.42 5.85
N ARG A 124 1.09 19.63 6.40
CA ARG A 124 0.36 20.72 5.74
C ARG A 124 0.96 21.07 4.38
N MET A 125 2.30 21.10 4.30
CA MET A 125 2.99 21.34 3.03
C MET A 125 2.72 20.23 2.01
N SER A 126 2.68 18.96 2.43
CA SER A 126 2.38 17.84 1.54
C SER A 126 0.98 17.95 0.94
N PHE A 127 -0.05 18.17 1.76
CA PHE A 127 -1.43 18.42 1.28
C PHE A 127 -1.53 19.65 0.37
N ARG A 128 -0.79 20.72 0.68
CA ARG A 128 -0.76 21.94 -0.13
C ARG A 128 -0.10 21.74 -1.50
N VAL A 129 0.91 20.88 -1.59
CA VAL A 129 1.69 20.65 -2.81
C VAL A 129 1.05 19.58 -3.69
N PHE A 130 0.56 18.50 -3.09
CA PHE A 130 0.12 17.30 -3.79
C PHE A 130 -1.40 17.14 -3.86
N GLY A 131 -2.18 18.00 -3.20
CA GLY A 131 -3.63 17.92 -3.19
C GLY A 131 -4.19 17.14 -1.99
N PRO A 132 -5.47 16.72 -2.05
CA PRO A 132 -6.15 16.05 -0.92
C PRO A 132 -5.63 14.63 -0.65
N GLU A 133 -4.95 13.98 -1.60
CA GLU A 133 -4.40 12.62 -1.44
C GLU A 133 -2.87 12.59 -1.65
N PRO A 134 -2.09 13.21 -0.73
CA PRO A 134 -0.66 13.40 -0.92
C PRO A 134 0.14 12.07 -0.96
N VAL A 135 -0.29 11.05 -0.21
CA VAL A 135 0.43 9.77 -0.13
C VAL A 135 0.43 9.08 -1.50
N ALA A 136 -0.74 8.99 -2.15
CA ALA A 136 -0.87 8.40 -3.48
C ALA A 136 -0.01 9.15 -4.52
N ALA A 137 -0.05 10.48 -4.51
CA ALA A 137 0.75 11.30 -5.41
C ALA A 137 2.26 11.11 -5.21
N VAL A 138 2.72 10.98 -3.96
CA VAL A 138 4.13 10.79 -3.63
C VAL A 138 4.61 9.39 -3.97
N GLN A 139 3.78 8.36 -3.77
CA GLN A 139 4.09 6.96 -4.09
C GLN A 139 4.23 6.69 -5.59
N GLN A 140 3.57 7.47 -6.45
CA GLN A 140 3.71 7.34 -7.90
C GLN A 140 5.16 7.50 -8.38
N VAL A 141 5.99 8.28 -7.68
CA VAL A 141 7.40 8.48 -8.06
C VAL A 141 8.20 7.18 -7.96
N PRO A 142 8.35 6.54 -6.78
CA PRO A 142 9.06 5.26 -6.68
C PRO A 142 8.40 4.15 -7.52
N GLN A 143 7.07 4.13 -7.66
CA GLN A 143 6.38 3.16 -8.52
C GLN A 143 6.79 3.31 -9.99
N THR A 144 6.85 4.55 -10.50
CA THR A 144 7.29 4.83 -11.88
C THR A 144 8.73 4.38 -12.11
N VAL A 145 9.61 4.64 -11.14
CA VAL A 145 11.02 4.24 -11.22
C VAL A 145 11.17 2.72 -11.21
N LEU A 146 10.44 2.03 -10.34
CA LEU A 146 10.41 0.57 -10.32
C LEU A 146 9.93 0.01 -11.66
N MET A 147 8.81 0.48 -12.21
CA MET A 147 8.30 0.01 -13.51
C MET A 147 9.27 0.28 -14.66
N HIS A 148 9.94 1.43 -14.67
CA HIS A 148 11.00 1.68 -15.62
C HIS A 148 12.16 0.69 -15.47
N GLN A 149 12.62 0.43 -14.24
CA GLN A 149 13.70 -0.52 -14.00
C GLN A 149 13.32 -1.95 -14.47
N LEU A 150 12.07 -2.36 -14.21
CA LEU A 150 11.53 -3.64 -14.65
C LEU A 150 11.52 -3.78 -16.18
N SER A 151 11.25 -2.69 -16.91
CA SER A 151 11.24 -2.68 -18.39
C SER A 151 12.59 -3.00 -19.05
N MET A 152 13.68 -2.95 -18.29
CA MET A 152 15.04 -3.14 -18.79
C MET A 152 15.46 -4.61 -18.88
N VAL A 153 14.66 -5.54 -18.36
CA VAL A 153 14.98 -6.96 -18.29
C VAL A 153 13.80 -7.83 -18.76
N PRO A 154 14.05 -9.05 -19.26
CA PRO A 154 12.97 -9.95 -19.70
C PRO A 154 12.02 -10.33 -18.56
N THR A 155 10.74 -10.53 -18.85
CA THR A 155 9.71 -10.94 -17.88
C THR A 155 10.02 -12.29 -17.22
N SER A 156 10.63 -13.22 -17.96
CA SER A 156 11.11 -14.50 -17.41
C SER A 156 12.18 -14.31 -16.32
N THR A 157 13.12 -13.36 -16.52
CA THR A 157 14.11 -12.99 -15.52
C THR A 157 13.45 -12.32 -14.33
N LEU A 158 12.46 -11.44 -14.55
CA LEU A 158 11.71 -10.79 -13.47
C LEU A 158 11.02 -11.81 -12.56
N ARG A 159 10.32 -12.79 -13.14
CA ARG A 159 9.66 -13.85 -12.38
C ARG A 159 10.65 -14.67 -11.56
N MET A 160 11.78 -15.06 -12.16
CA MET A 160 12.85 -15.77 -11.44
C MET A 160 13.39 -14.96 -10.25
N LEU A 161 13.65 -13.67 -10.43
CA LEU A 161 14.14 -12.80 -9.36
C LEU A 161 13.08 -12.63 -8.26
N ALA A 162 11.80 -12.46 -8.63
CA ALA A 162 10.70 -12.38 -7.68
C ALA A 162 10.56 -13.66 -6.84
N GLN A 163 10.69 -14.85 -7.45
CA GLN A 163 10.69 -16.14 -6.75
C GLN A 163 11.86 -16.27 -5.75
N ARG A 164 13.03 -15.74 -6.09
CA ARG A 164 14.20 -15.73 -5.18
C ARG A 164 13.95 -14.83 -3.97
N VAL A 165 13.46 -13.61 -4.22
CA VAL A 165 13.07 -12.67 -3.16
C VAL A 165 12.02 -13.29 -2.25
N TRP A 166 10.96 -13.88 -2.82
CA TRP A 166 9.90 -14.57 -2.07
C TRP A 166 10.46 -15.64 -1.13
N ARG A 167 11.29 -16.56 -1.66
CA ARG A 167 11.88 -17.65 -0.86
C ARG A 167 12.82 -17.13 0.23
N ARG A 168 13.70 -16.18 -0.10
CA ARG A 168 14.67 -15.61 0.85
C ARG A 168 13.98 -14.97 2.06
N HIS A 169 12.81 -14.39 1.86
CA HIS A 169 12.01 -13.78 2.92
C HIS A 169 10.94 -14.70 3.50
N GLY A 170 10.98 -16.01 3.22
CA GLY A 170 9.95 -16.96 3.67
C GLY A 170 9.73 -17.00 5.19
N GLY A 171 10.75 -16.72 6.00
CA GLY A 171 10.61 -16.63 7.46
C GLY A 171 9.71 -15.48 7.94
N ASP A 172 9.57 -14.43 7.11
CA ASP A 172 8.72 -13.27 7.39
C ASP A 172 7.25 -13.47 6.96
N GLN A 173 6.91 -14.61 6.32
CA GLN A 173 5.54 -14.88 5.85
C GLN A 173 4.56 -14.99 7.01
N VAL A 174 3.46 -14.26 6.95
CA VAL A 174 2.36 -14.34 7.93
C VAL A 174 1.16 -15.13 7.40
N VAL A 175 0.93 -15.11 6.08
CA VAL A 175 -0.10 -15.91 5.39
C VAL A 175 0.58 -17.05 4.63
N GLU A 176 0.08 -18.27 4.83
CA GLU A 176 0.54 -19.45 4.08
C GLU A 176 -0.61 -20.07 3.25
N ARG A 177 -0.25 -20.96 2.31
CA ARG A 177 -1.23 -21.60 1.42
C ARG A 177 -2.25 -22.42 2.22
N GLU A 178 -1.76 -23.14 3.22
CA GLU A 178 -2.54 -24.02 4.09
C GLU A 178 -3.57 -23.23 4.91
N ASP A 179 -3.32 -21.95 5.18
CA ASP A 179 -4.30 -21.08 5.83
C ASP A 179 -5.45 -20.74 4.88
N LEU A 180 -5.15 -20.45 3.61
CA LEU A 180 -6.16 -20.11 2.61
C LEU A 180 -6.98 -21.34 2.19
N GLU A 181 -6.34 -22.51 2.09
CA GLU A 181 -7.04 -23.78 1.85
C GLU A 181 -7.99 -24.13 2.99
N TRP A 182 -7.54 -23.96 4.24
CA TRP A 182 -8.41 -24.10 5.42
C TRP A 182 -9.57 -23.11 5.39
N LEU A 183 -9.32 -21.85 4.99
CA LEU A 183 -10.38 -20.86 4.95
C LEU A 183 -11.43 -21.17 3.88
N ARG A 184 -11.02 -21.70 2.72
CA ARG A 184 -11.92 -22.16 1.65
C ARG A 184 -12.80 -23.32 2.09
N SER A 185 -12.28 -24.26 2.89
CA SER A 185 -13.10 -25.38 3.37
C SER A 185 -14.19 -24.91 4.34
N ARG A 186 -13.96 -23.81 5.07
CA ARG A 186 -14.95 -23.15 5.93
C ARG A 186 -15.92 -22.25 5.17
N CYS A 187 -15.47 -21.58 4.11
CA CYS A 187 -16.26 -20.62 3.33
C CYS A 187 -16.32 -21.06 1.85
N PRO A 188 -17.22 -21.98 1.46
CA PRO A 188 -17.20 -22.59 0.13
C PRO A 188 -17.40 -21.62 -1.04
N GLN A 189 -18.01 -20.45 -0.80
CA GLN A 189 -18.27 -19.42 -1.81
C GLN A 189 -17.19 -18.33 -1.85
N LEU A 190 -16.15 -18.45 -1.02
CA LEU A 190 -15.13 -17.44 -0.86
C LEU A 190 -14.25 -17.31 -2.10
N ARG A 191 -14.11 -16.07 -2.58
CA ARG A 191 -13.09 -15.66 -3.52
C ARG A 191 -12.00 -14.87 -2.81
N ILE A 192 -10.76 -15.32 -2.94
CA ILE A 192 -9.57 -14.72 -2.35
C ILE A 192 -8.79 -13.99 -3.45
N VAL A 193 -8.61 -12.68 -3.28
CA VAL A 193 -7.94 -11.81 -4.26
C VAL A 193 -6.81 -11.05 -3.58
N ILE A 194 -5.63 -10.98 -4.23
CA ILE A 194 -4.56 -10.08 -3.78
C ILE A 194 -4.62 -8.79 -4.61
N ALA A 195 -4.79 -7.64 -3.95
CA ALA A 195 -4.81 -6.32 -4.59
C ALA A 195 -3.69 -5.44 -4.03
N SER A 196 -2.68 -5.16 -4.85
CA SER A 196 -1.50 -4.41 -4.39
C SER A 196 -0.95 -3.46 -5.46
N ALA A 197 -0.21 -2.44 -5.02
CA ALA A 197 0.53 -1.54 -5.90
C ALA A 197 1.83 -2.17 -6.44
N SER A 198 2.20 -3.34 -5.93
CA SER A 198 3.36 -4.11 -6.41
C SER A 198 3.23 -4.53 -7.88
N PRO A 199 4.36 -4.79 -8.56
CA PRO A 199 4.38 -5.15 -9.99
C PRO A 199 3.91 -6.58 -10.24
N GLN A 200 3.42 -6.83 -11.46
CA GLN A 200 2.93 -8.13 -11.92
C GLN A 200 3.82 -9.33 -11.53
N PRO A 201 5.16 -9.33 -11.73
CA PRO A 201 5.97 -10.51 -11.42
C PRO A 201 5.95 -10.88 -9.92
N SER A 202 5.83 -9.89 -9.03
CA SER A 202 5.71 -10.16 -7.58
C SER A 202 4.35 -10.76 -7.24
N LEU A 203 3.27 -10.28 -7.87
CA LEU A 203 1.92 -10.78 -7.63
C LEU A 203 1.70 -12.17 -8.23
N GLU A 204 2.27 -12.48 -9.40
CA GLU A 204 2.21 -13.84 -9.96
C GLU A 204 2.87 -14.87 -9.05
N VAL A 205 4.02 -14.53 -8.47
CA VAL A 205 4.70 -15.40 -7.49
C VAL A 205 3.89 -15.54 -6.22
N ALA A 206 3.29 -14.45 -5.72
CA ALA A 206 2.41 -14.50 -4.55
C ALA A 206 1.18 -15.38 -4.82
N ALA A 207 0.57 -15.24 -5.99
CA ALA A 207 -0.60 -16.00 -6.39
C ALA A 207 -0.28 -17.50 -6.50
N GLU A 208 0.84 -17.85 -7.13
CA GLU A 208 1.31 -19.22 -7.21
C GLU A 208 1.61 -19.78 -5.82
N ALA A 209 2.32 -19.05 -4.97
CA ALA A 209 2.71 -19.53 -3.65
C ALA A 209 1.50 -19.74 -2.73
N LEU A 210 0.58 -18.78 -2.67
CA LEU A 210 -0.57 -18.79 -1.78
C LEU A 210 -1.79 -19.53 -2.37
N GLY A 211 -1.83 -19.72 -3.68
CA GLY A 211 -2.95 -20.34 -4.37
C GLY A 211 -4.22 -19.50 -4.32
N VAL A 212 -4.15 -18.18 -4.51
CA VAL A 212 -5.31 -17.26 -4.55
C VAL A 212 -6.07 -17.36 -5.88
N ASP A 213 -7.32 -16.90 -5.91
CA ASP A 213 -8.17 -17.02 -7.10
C ASP A 213 -7.87 -15.95 -8.15
N ASP A 214 -7.40 -14.79 -7.72
CA ASP A 214 -7.10 -13.67 -8.61
C ASP A 214 -6.12 -12.65 -8.03
N ILE A 215 -5.54 -11.83 -8.91
CA ILE A 215 -4.62 -10.76 -8.57
C ILE A 215 -4.95 -9.45 -9.28
N VAL A 216 -4.71 -8.35 -8.59
CA VAL A 216 -4.78 -6.98 -9.09
C VAL A 216 -3.47 -6.26 -8.75
N TYR A 217 -2.80 -5.73 -9.77
CA TYR A 217 -1.45 -5.17 -9.69
C TYR A 217 -1.31 -3.87 -10.48
N SER A 218 -0.20 -3.17 -10.26
CA SER A 218 0.18 -2.05 -11.13
C SER A 218 0.61 -2.56 -12.51
N THR A 219 0.00 -2.03 -13.57
CA THR A 219 0.14 -2.51 -14.95
C THR A 219 0.89 -1.54 -15.85
N VAL A 220 1.67 -2.11 -16.77
CA VAL A 220 2.23 -1.48 -17.96
C VAL A 220 2.09 -2.47 -19.12
N GLU A 221 2.17 -2.02 -20.37
CA GLU A 221 2.10 -2.91 -21.54
C GLU A 221 3.27 -3.91 -21.53
N GLU A 222 2.98 -5.20 -21.69
CA GLU A 222 4.00 -6.21 -22.04
C GLU A 222 4.10 -6.34 -23.56
N HIS A 223 5.33 -6.33 -24.08
CA HIS A 223 5.60 -6.51 -25.50
C HIS A 223 6.86 -7.36 -25.71
N ALA A 224 6.73 -8.45 -26.47
CA ALA A 224 7.82 -9.36 -26.82
C ALA A 224 8.64 -9.86 -25.61
N GLY A 225 7.98 -10.19 -24.50
CA GLY A 225 8.62 -10.70 -23.28
C GLY A 225 9.33 -9.64 -22.45
N TYR A 226 9.02 -8.36 -22.66
CA TYR A 226 9.49 -7.23 -21.85
C TYR A 226 8.32 -6.36 -21.43
N LEU A 227 8.39 -5.83 -20.21
CA LEU A 227 7.50 -4.74 -19.81
C LEU A 227 7.92 -3.43 -20.51
N SER A 228 6.96 -2.58 -20.83
CA SER A 228 7.21 -1.25 -21.40
C SER A 228 7.39 -0.21 -20.29
N SER A 229 8.31 0.74 -20.49
CA SER A 229 8.55 1.80 -19.50
C SER A 229 7.35 2.76 -19.41
N PRO A 230 6.97 3.26 -18.23
CA PRO A 230 5.96 4.32 -18.12
C PRO A 230 6.38 5.59 -18.87
N TYR A 231 5.42 6.28 -19.50
CA TYR A 231 5.65 7.52 -20.27
C TYR A 231 6.19 8.70 -19.44
N HIS A 232 5.93 8.79 -18.13
CA HIS A 232 6.18 10.00 -17.33
C HIS A 232 7.47 9.98 -16.50
N LEU A 233 8.51 9.29 -16.99
CA LEU A 233 9.80 9.24 -16.31
C LEU A 233 10.59 10.55 -16.48
N GLY A 234 10.98 11.18 -15.37
CA GLY A 234 11.89 12.31 -15.40
C GLY A 234 13.32 11.88 -15.75
N ARG A 235 14.08 12.73 -16.47
CA ARG A 235 15.49 12.45 -16.85
C ARG A 235 16.37 12.09 -15.65
N LEU A 236 16.11 12.69 -14.49
CA LEU A 236 16.85 12.43 -13.25
C LEU A 236 16.65 11.01 -12.71
N PHE A 237 15.54 10.36 -13.06
CA PHE A 237 15.17 9.04 -12.58
C PHE A 237 15.36 7.93 -13.63
N GLN A 238 15.97 8.28 -14.77
CA GLN A 238 16.07 7.40 -15.93
C GLN A 238 17.39 6.61 -15.93
N LEU A 239 17.27 5.28 -16.02
CA LEU A 239 18.37 4.33 -16.20
C LEU A 239 18.41 3.86 -17.65
N GLY A 240 19.20 4.54 -18.48
CA GLY A 240 19.28 4.22 -19.90
C GLY A 240 18.01 4.58 -20.68
N GLU A 241 18.03 4.32 -21.98
CA GLU A 241 16.88 4.61 -22.83
C GLU A 241 15.90 3.43 -22.82
N PRO A 242 14.58 3.67 -22.65
CA PRO A 242 13.61 2.60 -22.70
C PRO A 242 13.52 2.03 -24.11
N ARG A 243 13.35 0.70 -24.20
CA ARG A 243 13.15 0.01 -25.48
C ARG A 243 11.80 0.36 -26.10
N ARG A 244 10.78 0.49 -25.25
CA ARG A 244 9.39 0.80 -25.56
C ARG A 244 8.77 1.57 -24.38
N MET A 245 7.76 2.37 -24.66
CA MET A 245 7.01 3.11 -23.64
C MET A 245 5.53 2.72 -23.64
N SER A 246 4.93 2.64 -22.45
CA SER A 246 3.48 2.53 -22.26
C SER A 246 2.86 3.92 -22.23
N GLY A 247 1.78 4.13 -22.99
CA GLY A 247 1.03 5.38 -23.01
C GLY A 247 0.19 5.60 -21.74
N PRO A 248 -0.32 6.82 -21.50
CA PRO A 248 -1.25 7.12 -20.40
C PRO A 248 -2.42 6.15 -20.24
N GLY A 249 -2.98 5.62 -21.33
CA GLY A 249 -4.07 4.64 -21.26
C GLY A 249 -3.66 3.25 -20.78
N GLN A 250 -2.37 2.92 -20.84
CA GLN A 250 -1.81 1.59 -20.56
C GLN A 250 -1.07 1.52 -19.21
N VAL A 251 -0.74 2.66 -18.61
CA VAL A 251 -0.10 2.73 -17.29
C VAL A 251 -1.16 2.85 -16.21
N ARG A 252 -1.20 1.88 -15.29
CA ARG A 252 -2.06 1.91 -14.10
C ARG A 252 -1.22 1.63 -12.85
N PHE A 253 -1.28 2.51 -11.86
CA PHE A 253 -0.74 2.22 -10.53
C PHE A 253 -1.87 1.85 -9.59
N ASN A 254 -1.78 0.65 -9.01
CA ASN A 254 -2.84 0.06 -8.22
C ASN A 254 -2.68 0.39 -6.73
N SER A 255 -2.76 1.67 -6.37
CA SER A 255 -2.57 2.19 -5.01
C SER A 255 -3.81 2.90 -4.48
N GLY A 256 -4.09 2.77 -3.17
CA GLY A 256 -5.21 3.44 -2.50
C GLY A 256 -6.56 3.20 -3.21
N ARG A 257 -7.29 4.28 -3.53
CA ARG A 257 -8.61 4.21 -4.21
C ARG A 257 -8.55 3.48 -5.55
N ALA A 258 -7.42 3.54 -6.28
CA ALA A 258 -7.27 2.84 -7.54
C ALA A 258 -7.39 1.30 -7.37
N LYS A 259 -7.00 0.75 -6.21
CA LYS A 259 -7.23 -0.68 -5.89
C LYS A 259 -8.71 -1.00 -5.89
N VAL A 260 -9.49 -0.22 -5.17
CA VAL A 260 -10.94 -0.40 -5.03
C VAL A 260 -11.63 -0.21 -6.38
N GLU A 261 -11.29 0.83 -7.13
CA GLU A 261 -11.86 1.06 -8.47
C GLU A 261 -11.61 -0.14 -9.40
N THR A 262 -10.41 -0.74 -9.32
CA THR A 262 -10.12 -1.95 -10.11
C THR A 262 -10.94 -3.15 -9.65
N LEU A 263 -11.07 -3.33 -8.34
CA LEU A 263 -11.85 -4.43 -7.76
C LEU A 263 -13.32 -4.31 -8.12
N LEU A 264 -13.93 -3.13 -7.98
CA LEU A 264 -15.33 -2.89 -8.34
C LEU A 264 -15.59 -3.04 -9.84
N ALA A 265 -14.64 -2.63 -10.70
CA ALA A 265 -14.76 -2.85 -12.14
C ALA A 265 -14.71 -4.34 -12.51
N ARG A 266 -13.98 -5.16 -11.74
CA ARG A 266 -13.84 -6.60 -11.98
C ARG A 266 -14.90 -7.45 -11.27
N TYR A 267 -15.37 -6.98 -10.13
CA TYR A 267 -16.33 -7.61 -9.23
C TYR A 267 -17.44 -6.61 -8.86
N PRO A 268 -18.38 -6.31 -9.76
CA PRO A 268 -19.38 -5.26 -9.51
C PRO A 268 -20.29 -5.56 -8.31
N ASP A 269 -20.55 -6.84 -8.05
CA ASP A 269 -21.32 -7.34 -6.91
C ASP A 269 -20.63 -7.09 -5.56
N LEU A 270 -19.34 -6.74 -5.52
CA LEU A 270 -18.65 -6.31 -4.30
C LEU A 270 -19.29 -5.05 -3.70
N ALA A 271 -19.98 -4.22 -4.49
CA ALA A 271 -20.71 -3.05 -4.01
C ALA A 271 -22.10 -3.39 -3.42
N ASP A 272 -22.58 -4.62 -3.57
CA ASP A 272 -23.92 -5.00 -3.12
C ASP A 272 -23.98 -5.07 -1.59
N ARG A 273 -24.99 -4.44 -0.99
CA ARG A 273 -25.16 -4.39 0.48
C ARG A 273 -25.32 -5.77 1.14
N GLY A 274 -25.72 -6.78 0.37
CA GLY A 274 -25.87 -8.17 0.83
C GLY A 274 -24.59 -9.00 0.74
N VAL A 275 -23.53 -8.48 0.12
CA VAL A 275 -22.27 -9.20 -0.06
C VAL A 275 -21.35 -8.92 1.13
N VAL A 276 -21.00 -9.98 1.85
CA VAL A 276 -20.02 -9.91 2.94
C VAL A 276 -18.61 -9.99 2.36
N SER A 277 -17.82 -8.96 2.64
CA SER A 277 -16.45 -8.79 2.14
C SER A 277 -15.51 -8.36 3.25
N VAL A 278 -14.31 -8.95 3.28
CA VAL A 278 -13.25 -8.66 4.26
C VAL A 278 -12.01 -8.15 3.52
N GLY A 279 -11.52 -6.97 3.92
CA GLY A 279 -10.24 -6.43 3.45
C GLY A 279 -9.15 -6.51 4.52
N ILE A 280 -8.00 -7.10 4.23
CA ILE A 280 -6.84 -7.20 5.15
C ILE A 280 -5.64 -6.45 4.56
N SER A 281 -5.08 -5.48 5.30
CA SER A 281 -3.94 -4.66 4.86
C SER A 281 -3.07 -4.17 6.04
N ASP A 282 -1.80 -3.84 5.79
CA ASP A 282 -0.95 -3.00 6.67
C ASP A 282 -1.28 -1.53 6.40
N THR A 283 -2.09 -0.89 7.25
CA THR A 283 -2.42 0.53 7.04
C THR A 283 -1.32 1.49 7.53
N GLY A 284 -0.06 1.05 7.57
CA GLY A 284 1.08 1.74 8.18
C GLY A 284 1.37 3.15 7.64
N TYR A 285 0.90 3.47 6.43
CA TYR A 285 0.96 4.83 5.84
C TYR A 285 -0.40 5.40 5.44
N GLY A 286 -1.48 4.67 5.75
CA GLY A 286 -2.84 5.07 5.47
C GLY A 286 -3.27 5.03 4.00
N GLU A 287 -2.47 4.42 3.12
CA GLU A 287 -2.81 4.24 1.70
C GLU A 287 -4.15 3.51 1.53
N ASP A 288 -4.31 2.41 2.24
CA ASP A 288 -5.51 1.57 2.16
C ASP A 288 -6.61 2.01 3.12
N HIS A 289 -6.51 3.14 3.84
CA HIS A 289 -7.57 3.59 4.75
C HIS A 289 -8.95 3.72 4.09
N CYS A 290 -9.00 4.00 2.77
CA CYS A 290 -10.24 4.05 2.00
C CYS A 290 -10.98 2.69 1.96
N TRP A 291 -10.34 1.57 2.27
CA TRP A 291 -10.97 0.25 2.30
C TRP A 291 -12.14 0.20 3.31
N ALA A 292 -12.06 0.98 4.38
CA ALA A 292 -13.16 1.14 5.34
C ALA A 292 -14.40 1.83 4.75
N GLU A 293 -14.34 2.37 3.52
CA GLU A 293 -15.49 2.92 2.78
C GLU A 293 -16.18 1.87 1.90
N HIS A 294 -15.57 0.69 1.71
CA HIS A 294 -15.95 -0.24 0.65
C HIS A 294 -16.17 -1.69 1.10
N PHE A 295 -15.57 -2.13 2.21
CA PHE A 295 -15.72 -3.49 2.69
C PHE A 295 -16.57 -3.56 3.96
N THR A 296 -17.34 -4.65 4.12
CA THR A 296 -18.14 -4.89 5.34
C THR A 296 -17.29 -5.10 6.59
N ARG A 297 -16.05 -5.58 6.43
CA ARG A 297 -15.05 -5.65 7.51
C ARG A 297 -13.68 -5.28 6.97
N VAL A 298 -12.89 -4.62 7.81
CA VAL A 298 -11.48 -4.35 7.51
C VAL A 298 -10.60 -4.76 8.67
N VAL A 299 -9.43 -5.30 8.34
CA VAL A 299 -8.45 -5.79 9.28
C VAL A 299 -7.12 -5.14 8.98
N ASP A 300 -6.63 -4.38 9.95
CA ASP A 300 -5.28 -3.87 9.96
C ASP A 300 -4.35 -4.94 10.57
N VAL A 301 -3.30 -5.32 9.85
CA VAL A 301 -2.31 -6.29 10.34
C VAL A 301 -0.93 -5.68 10.47
N ASN A 302 -0.27 -5.95 11.59
CA ASN A 302 1.14 -5.61 11.83
C ASN A 302 1.52 -4.12 11.72
N SER A 303 0.55 -3.23 11.76
CA SER A 303 0.71 -1.79 11.57
C SER A 303 0.63 -1.03 12.90
N SER A 304 1.22 0.16 12.92
CA SER A 304 1.13 1.11 14.03
C SER A 304 -0.04 2.09 13.91
N THR A 305 -0.74 2.08 12.78
CA THR A 305 -1.79 3.06 12.44
C THR A 305 -2.99 2.33 11.86
N PRO A 306 -3.91 1.79 12.68
CA PRO A 306 -5.04 1.00 12.20
C PRO A 306 -6.05 1.84 11.42
N PHE A 307 -7.10 1.20 10.88
CA PHE A 307 -8.20 1.90 10.22
C PHE A 307 -8.90 2.93 11.16
N PRO A 308 -9.38 4.06 10.63
CA PRO A 308 -10.16 5.02 11.41
C PRO A 308 -11.52 4.45 11.85
N PRO A 309 -11.94 4.67 13.10
CA PRO A 309 -13.27 4.25 13.60
C PRO A 309 -14.41 5.16 13.12
N ILE A 310 -14.11 6.33 12.57
CA ILE A 310 -15.09 7.26 12.01
C ILE A 310 -15.03 7.15 10.49
N VAL A 311 -16.16 6.83 9.87
CA VAL A 311 -16.30 6.49 8.45
C VAL A 311 -17.44 7.28 7.80
N PRO A 312 -17.49 7.38 6.46
CA PRO A 312 -18.67 7.92 5.78
C PRO A 312 -19.94 7.20 6.19
N ALA A 313 -21.06 7.92 6.30
CA ALA A 313 -22.35 7.35 6.70
C ALA A 313 -22.82 6.24 5.75
N SER A 314 -22.48 6.35 4.46
CA SER A 314 -22.77 5.35 3.43
C SER A 314 -21.85 4.12 3.46
N SER A 315 -20.79 4.11 4.27
CA SER A 315 -19.85 3.00 4.33
C SER A 315 -20.55 1.71 4.79
N PRO A 316 -20.27 0.55 4.14
CA PRO A 316 -20.80 -0.74 4.55
C PRO A 316 -20.07 -1.35 5.76
N VAL A 317 -18.96 -0.76 6.23
CA VAL A 317 -18.11 -1.38 7.24
C VAL A 317 -18.81 -1.48 8.59
N ARG A 318 -18.86 -2.68 9.15
CA ARG A 318 -19.43 -2.93 10.48
C ARG A 318 -18.36 -3.12 11.52
N GLU A 319 -17.29 -3.84 11.16
CA GLU A 319 -16.24 -4.23 12.09
C GLU A 319 -14.86 -3.81 11.58
N ILE A 320 -14.09 -3.19 12.47
CA ILE A 320 -12.67 -2.89 12.28
C ILE A 320 -11.86 -3.74 13.25
N HIS A 321 -10.85 -4.44 12.73
CA HIS A 321 -9.92 -5.21 13.54
C HIS A 321 -8.50 -4.67 13.39
N SER A 322 -7.71 -4.75 14.46
CA SER A 322 -6.26 -4.53 14.41
C SER A 322 -5.56 -5.69 15.11
N ALA A 323 -4.64 -6.35 14.42
CA ALA A 323 -3.99 -7.56 14.92
C ALA A 323 -2.49 -7.62 14.61
N ALA A 324 -1.73 -8.22 15.52
CA ALA A 324 -0.41 -8.73 15.22
C ALA A 324 -0.52 -10.19 14.76
N VAL A 325 -0.08 -10.48 13.53
CA VAL A 325 -0.14 -11.84 12.97
C VAL A 325 1.26 -12.42 12.98
N LEU A 326 1.43 -13.58 13.61
CA LEU A 326 2.71 -14.27 13.71
C LEU A 326 3.30 -14.59 12.33
N THR A 327 4.61 -14.42 12.17
CA THR A 327 5.33 -14.93 11.01
C THR A 327 5.64 -16.42 11.17
N ARG A 328 6.01 -17.09 10.07
CA ARG A 328 6.51 -18.47 10.08
C ARG A 328 7.66 -18.63 11.08
N SER A 329 8.64 -17.72 11.08
CA SER A 329 9.76 -17.78 12.01
C SER A 329 9.36 -17.51 13.47
N GLU A 330 8.36 -16.68 13.74
CA GLU A 330 7.88 -16.48 15.10
C GLU A 330 7.06 -17.66 15.61
N ARG A 331 6.25 -18.30 14.75
CA ARG A 331 5.55 -19.55 15.09
C ARG A 331 6.55 -20.63 15.50
N ALA A 332 7.57 -20.87 14.68
CA ALA A 332 8.60 -21.86 14.98
C ALA A 332 9.35 -21.57 16.30
N ARG A 333 9.70 -20.30 16.56
CA ARG A 333 10.36 -19.89 17.82
C ARG A 333 9.44 -20.00 19.03
N ARG A 334 8.14 -19.73 18.86
CA ARG A 334 7.14 -19.92 19.92
C ARG A 334 6.98 -21.40 20.25
N GLU A 335 6.93 -22.25 19.24
CA GLU A 335 6.83 -23.72 19.37
C GLU A 335 8.07 -24.33 20.03
N SER A 336 9.27 -23.75 19.79
CA SER A 336 10.51 -24.16 20.46
C SER A 336 10.65 -23.63 21.90
N GLY A 337 9.71 -22.81 22.38
CA GLY A 337 9.71 -22.27 23.74
C GLY A 337 10.65 -21.07 23.95
N GLU A 338 11.07 -20.37 22.88
CA GLU A 338 11.91 -19.18 23.03
C GLU A 338 11.14 -18.03 23.69
N ALA A 339 11.67 -17.51 24.80
CA ALA A 339 11.03 -16.40 25.52
C ALA A 339 10.93 -15.11 24.68
N THR A 340 11.90 -14.87 23.79
CA THR A 340 11.97 -13.72 22.89
C THR A 340 11.63 -14.11 21.45
N TYR A 341 10.52 -14.83 21.27
CA TYR A 341 10.11 -15.34 19.95
C TYR A 341 9.64 -14.23 18.99
N LEU A 342 9.21 -13.07 19.49
CA LEU A 342 8.70 -11.97 18.67
C LEU A 342 9.81 -11.23 17.92
N ASP A 343 9.49 -10.80 16.70
CA ASP A 343 10.38 -9.99 15.89
C ASP A 343 10.52 -8.56 16.45
N PRO A 344 11.74 -8.02 16.58
CA PRO A 344 11.97 -6.68 17.13
C PRO A 344 11.39 -5.55 16.28
N ARG A 345 10.98 -5.82 15.04
CA ARG A 345 10.31 -4.84 14.16
C ARG A 345 8.85 -4.58 14.56
N ARG A 346 8.27 -5.37 15.47
CA ARG A 346 6.86 -5.23 15.83
C ARG A 346 6.57 -3.91 16.56
N PRO A 347 5.42 -3.28 16.29
CA PRO A 347 4.95 -2.17 17.11
C PRO A 347 4.60 -2.66 18.53
N PRO A 348 4.53 -1.76 19.53
CA PRO A 348 4.12 -2.13 20.88
C PRO A 348 2.70 -2.70 20.90
N LEU A 349 2.54 -3.86 21.53
CA LEU A 349 1.29 -4.64 21.58
C LEU A 349 0.53 -4.40 22.89
N THR A 350 -0.78 -4.62 22.87
CA THR A 350 -1.59 -4.79 24.08
C THR A 350 -1.51 -6.24 24.56
N ARG A 351 -1.76 -6.50 25.84
CA ARG A 351 -1.71 -7.87 26.39
C ARG A 351 -3.01 -8.61 26.20
N SER A 352 -4.13 -7.90 26.26
CA SER A 352 -5.46 -8.46 26.13
C SER A 352 -6.19 -7.92 24.91
N ASP A 353 -7.21 -8.65 24.47
CA ASP A 353 -8.13 -8.19 23.45
C ASP A 353 -9.01 -7.08 24.02
N HIS A 354 -9.16 -6.00 23.27
CA HIS A 354 -10.03 -4.88 23.62
C HIS A 354 -11.12 -4.75 22.57
N VAL A 355 -12.37 -4.81 23.01
CA VAL A 355 -13.55 -4.63 22.16
C VAL A 355 -14.20 -3.30 22.53
N PHE A 356 -14.39 -2.43 21.53
CA PHE A 356 -15.17 -1.21 21.65
C PHE A 356 -16.47 -1.40 20.88
N THR A 357 -17.58 -1.29 21.60
CA THR A 357 -18.94 -1.27 21.02
C THR A 357 -19.27 0.08 20.39
N GLU A 358 -20.27 0.14 19.52
CA GLU A 358 -20.77 1.40 18.94
C GLU A 358 -21.03 2.45 20.02
N THR A 359 -21.74 2.08 21.10
CA THR A 359 -22.08 2.99 22.20
C THR A 359 -20.84 3.59 22.85
N GLU A 360 -19.83 2.76 23.15
CA GLU A 360 -18.57 3.24 23.74
C GLU A 360 -17.78 4.10 22.75
N LEU A 361 -17.81 3.78 21.46
CA LEU A 361 -17.16 4.58 20.42
C LEU A 361 -17.84 5.94 20.29
N VAL A 362 -19.17 6.00 20.28
CA VAL A 362 -19.93 7.27 20.27
C VAL A 362 -19.58 8.11 21.49
N GLU A 363 -19.59 7.53 22.69
CA GLU A 363 -19.29 8.25 23.93
C GLU A 363 -17.87 8.82 23.93
N ARG A 364 -16.88 7.98 23.62
CA ARG A 364 -15.46 8.36 23.66
C ARG A 364 -15.10 9.34 22.55
N LEU A 365 -15.62 9.12 21.35
CA LEU A 365 -15.25 9.89 20.18
C LEU A 365 -16.22 11.03 19.87
N ALA A 366 -17.21 11.33 20.73
CA ALA A 366 -18.27 12.31 20.46
C ALA A 366 -17.74 13.62 19.85
N ARG A 367 -16.77 14.26 20.53
CA ARG A 367 -16.17 15.51 20.05
C ARG A 367 -15.47 15.35 18.70
N VAL A 368 -14.77 14.25 18.53
CA VAL A 368 -14.01 13.94 17.30
C VAL A 368 -14.96 13.63 16.14
N ALA A 369 -16.07 12.95 16.42
CA ALA A 369 -17.12 12.65 15.45
C ALA A 369 -17.85 13.91 15.00
N ASP A 370 -18.21 14.82 15.92
CA ASP A 370 -18.86 16.10 15.58
C ASP A 370 -17.94 16.98 14.73
N GLU A 371 -16.66 17.07 15.09
CA GLU A 371 -15.66 17.79 14.28
C GLU A 371 -15.48 17.15 12.89
N ALA A 372 -15.54 15.81 12.79
CA ALA A 372 -15.42 15.08 11.54
C ALA A 372 -16.64 15.31 10.64
N GLU A 373 -17.85 15.28 11.21
CA GLU A 373 -19.11 15.58 10.52
C GLU A 373 -19.09 16.99 9.92
N ALA A 374 -18.68 17.99 10.71
CA ALA A 374 -18.58 19.38 10.25
C ALA A 374 -17.50 19.55 9.15
N LEU A 375 -16.39 18.82 9.23
CA LEU A 375 -15.36 18.80 8.18
C LEU A 375 -15.88 18.11 6.91
N ALA A 376 -16.62 17.00 7.04
CA ALA A 376 -17.21 16.29 5.91
C ALA A 376 -18.23 17.16 5.17
N GLY A 377 -19.10 17.88 5.90
CA GLY A 377 -20.03 18.84 5.30
C GLY A 377 -19.33 19.93 4.51
N ARG A 378 -18.32 20.57 5.11
CA ARG A 378 -17.50 21.57 4.40
C ARG A 378 -16.76 20.99 3.20
N PHE A 379 -16.30 19.75 3.28
CA PHE A 379 -15.61 19.08 2.18
C PHE A 379 -16.54 18.89 0.98
N GLU A 380 -17.77 18.42 1.22
CA GLU A 380 -18.80 18.23 0.20
C GLU A 380 -19.19 19.56 -0.46
N GLU A 381 -19.50 20.58 0.35
CA GLU A 381 -19.83 21.94 -0.12
C GLU A 381 -18.71 22.49 -1.01
N ARG A 382 -17.45 22.40 -0.56
CA ARG A 382 -16.30 22.88 -1.34
C ARG A 382 -16.04 22.06 -2.59
N THR A 383 -16.36 20.76 -2.57
CA THR A 383 -16.24 19.92 -3.76
C THR A 383 -17.25 20.36 -4.81
N HIS A 384 -18.47 20.69 -4.39
CA HIS A 384 -19.50 21.25 -5.26
C HIS A 384 -19.10 22.61 -5.83
N ASP A 385 -18.67 23.55 -4.97
CA ASP A 385 -18.21 24.90 -5.38
C ASP A 385 -17.10 24.86 -6.45
N LEU A 386 -16.21 23.86 -6.36
CA LEU A 386 -15.05 23.75 -7.22
C LEU A 386 -15.29 22.88 -8.47
N ALA A 387 -16.44 22.20 -8.56
CA ALA A 387 -16.71 21.14 -9.54
C ALA A 387 -16.43 21.58 -10.99
N ASP A 388 -16.96 22.73 -11.41
CA ASP A 388 -16.78 23.24 -12.78
C ASP A 388 -15.32 23.59 -13.07
N SER A 389 -14.67 24.29 -12.14
CA SER A 389 -13.27 24.69 -12.32
C SER A 389 -12.30 23.50 -12.29
N ARG A 390 -12.63 22.46 -11.52
CA ARG A 390 -11.91 21.19 -11.47
C ARG A 390 -12.08 20.45 -12.80
N ARG A 391 -13.32 20.35 -13.30
CA ARG A 391 -13.65 19.71 -14.59
C ARG A 391 -12.83 20.32 -15.74
N LEU A 392 -12.79 21.65 -15.85
CA LEU A 392 -12.01 22.33 -16.90
C LEU A 392 -10.53 21.94 -16.88
N ILE A 393 -9.88 21.91 -15.70
CA ILE A 393 -8.47 21.53 -15.60
C ILE A 393 -8.27 20.04 -15.94
N LEU A 394 -9.21 19.18 -15.52
CA LEU A 394 -9.15 17.74 -15.82
C LEU A 394 -9.35 17.46 -17.31
N ASP A 395 -10.18 18.23 -18.00
CA ASP A 395 -10.35 18.16 -19.46
C ASP A 395 -9.06 18.58 -20.17
N GLU A 396 -8.41 19.68 -19.75
CA GLU A 396 -7.09 20.07 -20.26
C GLU A 396 -6.05 18.94 -20.03
N VAL A 397 -6.05 18.30 -18.84
CA VAL A 397 -5.16 17.16 -18.55
C VAL A 397 -5.44 15.98 -19.48
N LYS A 398 -6.72 15.69 -19.78
CA LYS A 398 -7.14 14.62 -20.69
C LYS A 398 -6.63 14.88 -22.10
N GLU A 399 -6.72 16.11 -22.59
CA GLU A 399 -6.18 16.50 -23.90
C GLU A 399 -4.66 16.30 -23.97
N VAL A 400 -3.91 16.76 -22.96
CA VAL A 400 -2.45 16.57 -22.90
C VAL A 400 -2.11 15.08 -22.89
N LYS A 401 -2.85 14.26 -22.11
CA LYS A 401 -2.66 12.80 -22.10
C LYS A 401 -2.91 12.18 -23.47
N SER A 402 -3.92 12.63 -24.21
CA SER A 402 -4.17 12.16 -25.58
C SER A 402 -3.00 12.49 -26.51
N ARG A 403 -2.40 13.69 -26.40
CA ARG A 403 -1.20 14.05 -27.18
C ARG A 403 0.01 13.18 -26.80
N ILE A 404 0.17 12.90 -25.51
CA ILE A 404 1.22 12.01 -25.01
C ILE A 404 1.04 10.61 -25.60
N GLU A 405 -0.19 10.08 -25.67
CA GLU A 405 -0.48 8.77 -26.26
C GLU A 405 0.03 8.70 -27.71
N THR A 406 -0.29 9.71 -28.53
CA THR A 406 0.21 9.80 -29.92
C THR A 406 1.74 9.88 -29.99
N ILE A 407 2.38 10.63 -29.08
CA ILE A 407 3.85 10.74 -29.04
C ILE A 407 4.49 9.40 -28.66
N VAL A 408 3.89 8.66 -27.73
CA VAL A 408 4.36 7.33 -27.30
C VAL A 408 4.23 6.32 -28.43
N ALA A 409 3.10 6.31 -29.15
CA ALA A 409 2.94 5.49 -30.35
C ALA A 409 4.04 5.78 -31.38
N THR A 410 4.30 7.06 -31.65
CA THR A 410 5.39 7.49 -32.54
C THR A 410 6.76 7.01 -32.05
N PHE A 411 7.04 7.11 -30.74
CA PHE A 411 8.30 6.64 -30.16
C PHE A 411 8.50 5.13 -30.37
N ASN A 412 7.43 4.36 -30.18
CA ASN A 412 7.48 2.90 -30.27
C ASN A 412 7.72 2.40 -31.71
N GLU A 413 7.26 3.15 -32.71
CA GLU A 413 7.40 2.80 -34.14
C GLU A 413 8.62 3.44 -34.82
N ALA A 414 9.20 4.49 -34.23
CA ALA A 414 10.25 5.27 -34.87
C ALA A 414 11.65 4.62 -34.88
N SER A 415 12.45 5.02 -35.87
CA SER A 415 13.91 4.85 -35.89
C SER A 415 14.59 5.64 -34.76
N GLU A 416 15.88 5.40 -34.51
CA GLU A 416 16.62 6.03 -33.40
C GLU A 416 16.55 7.58 -33.42
N GLN A 417 16.69 8.19 -34.59
CA GLN A 417 16.57 9.65 -34.73
C GLN A 417 15.15 10.14 -34.44
N GLY A 418 14.13 9.40 -34.88
CA GLY A 418 12.72 9.71 -34.59
C GLY A 418 12.39 9.57 -33.10
N ARG A 419 12.98 8.59 -32.41
CA ARG A 419 12.85 8.41 -30.95
C ARG A 419 13.34 9.61 -30.17
N ARG A 420 14.49 10.19 -30.54
CA ARG A 420 15.04 11.39 -29.88
C ARG A 420 14.08 12.59 -30.00
N THR A 421 13.50 12.79 -31.18
CA THR A 421 12.48 13.84 -31.40
C THR A 421 11.21 13.58 -30.59
N ALA A 422 10.72 12.34 -30.55
CA ALA A 422 9.56 11.96 -29.75
C ALA A 422 9.81 12.19 -28.25
N VAL A 423 10.99 11.84 -27.73
CA VAL A 423 11.37 12.11 -26.32
C VAL A 423 11.40 13.60 -26.02
N ALA A 424 11.91 14.44 -26.94
CA ALA A 424 11.91 15.89 -26.76
C ALA A 424 10.48 16.46 -26.68
N ARG A 425 9.57 16.01 -27.56
CA ARG A 425 8.15 16.37 -27.53
C ARG A 425 7.47 15.89 -26.25
N LEU A 426 7.68 14.62 -25.86
CA LEU A 426 7.16 14.03 -24.64
C LEU A 426 7.57 14.86 -23.40
N ARG A 427 8.82 15.28 -23.32
CA ARG A 427 9.30 16.13 -22.21
C ARG A 427 8.60 17.48 -22.13
N ARG A 428 8.13 18.04 -23.24
CA ARG A 428 7.34 19.28 -23.24
C ARG A 428 5.95 19.02 -22.67
N GLU A 429 5.24 18.03 -23.21
CA GLU A 429 3.90 17.69 -22.73
C GLU A 429 3.92 17.27 -21.24
N LEU A 430 4.94 16.54 -20.78
CA LEU A 430 5.11 16.20 -19.36
C LEU A 430 5.34 17.44 -18.46
N ARG A 431 5.93 18.52 -18.97
CA ARG A 431 6.02 19.79 -18.21
C ARG A 431 4.65 20.44 -18.10
N GLU A 432 3.85 20.37 -19.15
CA GLU A 432 2.48 20.86 -19.17
C GLU A 432 1.60 20.07 -18.20
N THR A 433 1.67 18.73 -18.20
CA THR A 433 0.97 17.89 -17.20
C THR A 433 1.34 18.28 -15.77
N ARG A 434 2.63 18.53 -15.48
CA ARG A 434 3.06 19.02 -14.15
C ARG A 434 2.58 20.43 -13.83
N ALA A 435 2.48 21.31 -14.83
CA ALA A 435 1.93 22.65 -14.64
C ALA A 435 0.43 22.59 -14.32
N LEU A 436 -0.32 21.78 -15.06
CA LEU A 436 -1.75 21.52 -14.81
C LEU A 436 -1.97 20.86 -13.45
N GLY A 437 -1.17 19.87 -13.07
CA GLY A 437 -1.25 19.27 -11.72
C GLY A 437 -1.02 20.29 -10.61
N ARG A 438 -0.06 21.21 -10.76
CA ARG A 438 0.15 22.31 -9.81
C ARG A 438 -1.01 23.31 -9.80
N ARG A 439 -1.62 23.59 -10.96
CA ARG A 439 -2.80 24.47 -11.07
C ARG A 439 -4.00 23.82 -10.38
N LEU A 440 -4.20 22.52 -10.57
CA LEU A 440 -5.24 21.74 -9.89
C LEU A 440 -5.03 21.76 -8.38
N ALA A 441 -3.83 21.42 -7.89
CA ALA A 441 -3.53 21.44 -6.46
C ALA A 441 -3.72 22.83 -5.82
N ARG A 442 -3.40 23.91 -6.54
CA ARG A 442 -3.69 25.29 -6.09
C ARG A 442 -5.18 25.56 -6.01
N ARG A 443 -5.96 25.08 -6.98
CA ARG A 443 -7.41 25.27 -7.03
C ARG A 443 -8.12 24.46 -5.95
N GLU A 444 -7.67 23.24 -5.71
CA GLU A 444 -8.19 22.31 -4.69
C GLU A 444 -7.63 22.60 -3.29
N ARG A 445 -6.87 23.67 -3.11
CA ARG A 445 -6.26 23.99 -1.82
C ARG A 445 -7.24 24.06 -0.63
N PRO A 446 -8.46 24.62 -0.77
CA PRO A 446 -9.46 24.53 0.30
C PRO A 446 -9.81 23.09 0.68
N LEU A 447 -9.91 22.19 -0.31
CA LEU A 447 -10.13 20.75 -0.07
C LEU A 447 -8.92 20.10 0.61
N SER A 448 -7.70 20.43 0.19
CA SER A 448 -6.47 19.96 0.82
C SER A 448 -6.38 20.34 2.30
N GLU A 449 -6.81 21.56 2.66
CA GLU A 449 -6.78 22.05 4.04
C GLU A 449 -7.79 21.28 4.91
N ILE A 450 -9.00 21.03 4.38
CA ILE A 450 -10.02 20.20 5.05
C ILE A 450 -9.55 18.74 5.17
N ALA A 451 -9.01 18.15 4.10
CA ALA A 451 -8.50 16.78 4.09
C ALA A 451 -7.32 16.61 5.08
N CYS A 452 -6.43 17.60 5.17
CA CYS A 452 -5.36 17.60 6.17
C CYS A 452 -5.92 17.63 7.60
N ALA A 453 -6.93 18.47 7.85
CA ALA A 453 -7.59 18.55 9.16
C ALA A 453 -8.29 17.24 9.52
N LEU A 454 -9.02 16.64 8.58
CA LEU A 454 -9.69 15.35 8.75
C LEU A 454 -8.69 14.23 8.99
N SER A 455 -7.62 14.14 8.19
CA SER A 455 -6.53 13.16 8.37
C SER A 455 -5.92 13.22 9.77
N ARG A 456 -5.71 14.44 10.30
CA ARG A 456 -5.22 14.66 11.67
C ARG A 456 -6.24 14.22 12.72
N LEU A 457 -7.50 14.60 12.53
CA LEU A 457 -8.59 14.28 13.45
C LEU A 457 -8.79 12.75 13.58
N LEU A 458 -8.79 12.06 12.44
CA LEU A 458 -8.85 10.60 12.40
C LEU A 458 -7.61 9.96 13.06
N ALA A 459 -6.41 10.54 12.92
CA ALA A 459 -5.23 10.06 13.64
C ALA A 459 -5.37 10.22 15.17
N THR A 460 -5.97 11.31 15.63
CA THR A 460 -6.26 11.53 17.05
C THR A 460 -7.22 10.48 17.59
N SER A 461 -8.31 10.16 16.87
CA SER A 461 -9.29 9.13 17.29
C SER A 461 -8.61 7.78 17.56
N ARG A 462 -7.73 7.35 16.66
CA ARG A 462 -7.00 6.08 16.79
C ARG A 462 -6.05 6.08 17.96
N ALA A 463 -5.32 7.17 18.14
CA ALA A 463 -4.40 7.32 19.26
C ALA A 463 -5.13 7.31 20.61
N GLU A 464 -6.35 7.85 20.67
CA GLU A 464 -7.19 7.81 21.85
C GLU A 464 -7.63 6.38 22.22
N LEU A 465 -8.16 5.63 21.24
CA LEU A 465 -8.55 4.22 21.45
C LEU A 465 -7.36 3.34 21.84
N ALA A 466 -6.21 3.51 21.18
CA ALA A 466 -4.99 2.79 21.52
C ALA A 466 -4.46 3.13 22.93
N ARG A 467 -4.68 4.36 23.41
CA ARG A 467 -4.38 4.76 24.80
C ARG A 467 -5.40 4.21 25.79
N ALA A 468 -6.66 4.06 25.41
CA ALA A 468 -7.68 3.46 26.24
C ALA A 468 -7.39 1.97 26.47
N ALA A 469 -7.12 1.22 25.41
CA ALA A 469 -6.74 -0.20 25.47
C ALA A 469 -5.54 -0.44 26.39
N ARG A 470 -4.46 0.34 26.23
CA ARG A 470 -3.27 0.22 27.08
C ARG A 470 -3.51 0.57 28.56
N ARG A 471 -4.42 1.51 28.85
CA ARG A 471 -4.74 1.87 30.24
C ARG A 471 -5.52 0.77 30.95
N SER A 472 -6.39 0.07 30.22
CA SER A 472 -7.12 -1.09 30.74
C SER A 472 -6.16 -2.23 31.12
N ASP A 473 -5.12 -2.50 30.30
CA ASP A 473 -4.09 -3.51 30.61
C ASP A 473 -3.31 -3.23 31.91
N VAL A 474 -3.11 -1.96 32.28
CA VAL A 474 -2.43 -1.59 33.53
C VAL A 474 -3.34 -1.80 34.74
N ARG A 475 -4.65 -1.60 34.58
CA ARG A 475 -5.63 -1.79 35.65
C ARG A 475 -5.97 -3.26 35.90
N SER A 476 -5.77 -4.14 34.91
CA SER A 476 -5.95 -5.58 35.03
C SER A 476 -4.74 -6.32 35.61
N LEU A 477 -3.67 -5.61 35.99
CA LEU A 477 -2.55 -6.20 36.72
C LEU A 477 -2.93 -6.37 38.19
N PRO A 478 -2.74 -7.57 38.78
CA PRO A 478 -2.94 -7.74 40.22
C PRO A 478 -2.03 -6.76 40.96
N SER A 479 -2.60 -6.13 41.99
CA SER A 479 -1.87 -5.18 42.84
C SER A 479 -0.66 -5.89 43.47
N PRO A 480 0.41 -5.17 43.88
CA PRO A 480 1.51 -5.79 44.61
C PRO A 480 1.02 -6.62 45.82
N ALA A 481 -0.06 -6.19 46.47
CA ALA A 481 -0.68 -6.91 47.59
C ALA A 481 -1.39 -8.22 47.18
N GLU A 482 -1.75 -8.38 45.91
CA GLU A 482 -2.37 -9.61 45.38
C GLU A 482 -1.32 -10.58 44.80
N ARG A 483 -0.07 -10.14 44.60
CA ARG A 483 1.04 -11.01 44.16
C ARG A 483 1.75 -11.72 45.30
N ASP A 484 1.59 -11.22 46.53
CA ASP A 484 2.22 -11.73 47.74
C ASP A 484 1.21 -12.44 48.67
N ALA A 485 -0.01 -12.74 48.20
CA ALA A 485 -0.96 -13.59 48.93
C ALA A 485 -0.62 -15.08 48.67
N PRO A 486 -0.40 -15.89 49.73
CA PRO A 486 0.10 -17.27 49.62
C PRO A 486 -0.86 -18.26 48.93
#